data_AF-A0A3M1LGW4-F1
#
_entry.id   AF-A0A3M1LGW4-F1
#
_cell.length_a   1.000
_cell.length_b   1.000
_cell.length_c   1.000
_cell.angle_alpha   90.00
_cell.angle_beta   90.00
_cell.angle_gamma   90.00
#
_symmetry.space_group_name_H-M   'P 1'
#
loop_
_entity.id
_entity.type
_entity.pdbx_description
1 polymer ?
#
loop_
_entity_poly.entity_id
_entity_poly.type
_entity_poly.pdbx_seq_one_letter_code
_entity_poly.pdbx_strand_id
1 'polypeptide(L)' 'MLEQDDPKRCTAAKLNRFGMVKRIRSIPRTSILLDPFSNSILSKKDKPIITALDCSWNNPSIFKHKLKG' A
#
# COMPACT_ATOMS: atom_id res chain seq x y z
N MET A 1 6.32 -0.04 -3.08
CA MET A 1 6.34 -1.17 -4.02
C MET A 1 7.62 -1.94 -3.78
N LEU A 2 7.50 -3.23 -3.49
CA LEU A 2 8.63 -4.13 -3.21
C LEU A 2 9.07 -4.96 -4.41
N GLU A 3 8.33 -4.89 -5.54
CA GLU A 3 8.71 -5.52 -6.80
C GLU A 3 8.98 -7.03 -6.68
N GLN A 4 8.13 -7.71 -5.89
CA GLN A 4 8.25 -9.16 -5.64
C GLN A 4 7.56 -10.03 -6.71
N ASP A 5 6.77 -9.41 -7.59
CA ASP A 5 5.99 -10.07 -8.64
C ASP A 5 6.43 -9.58 -10.03
N ASP A 6 6.02 -10.30 -11.09
CA ASP A 6 6.22 -9.85 -12.47
C ASP A 6 5.53 -8.48 -12.70
N PRO A 7 6.29 -7.43 -13.05
CA PRO A 7 5.73 -6.09 -13.25
C PRO A 7 4.69 -6.04 -14.38
N LYS A 8 4.69 -6.99 -15.32
CA LYS A 8 3.68 -7.09 -16.38
C LYS A 8 2.32 -7.56 -15.86
N ARG A 9 2.29 -8.23 -14.70
CA ARG A 9 1.07 -8.77 -14.06
C ARG A 9 0.65 -7.98 -12.81
N CYS A 10 1.49 -7.08 -12.32
CA CYS A 10 1.23 -6.29 -11.12
C CYS A 10 0.26 -5.12 -11.40
N THR A 11 -0.87 -5.10 -10.70
CA THR A 11 -1.86 -4.00 -10.79
C THR A 11 -1.29 -2.67 -10.29
N ALA A 12 -0.52 -2.66 -9.20
CA ALA A 12 0.08 -1.42 -8.69
C ALA A 12 1.07 -0.81 -9.69
N ALA A 13 1.86 -1.64 -10.38
CA ALA A 13 2.74 -1.19 -11.47
C ALA A 13 1.93 -0.60 -12.64
N LYS A 14 0.82 -1.23 -13.01
CA LYS A 14 -0.10 -0.71 -14.04
C LYS A 14 -0.70 0.64 -13.64
N LEU A 15 -1.20 0.77 -12.41
CA LEU A 15 -1.75 2.04 -11.90
C LEU A 15 -0.70 3.16 -11.90
N ASN A 16 0.55 2.86 -11.51
CA ASN A 16 1.64 3.83 -11.53
C ASN A 16 2.00 4.24 -12.97
N ARG A 17 2.02 3.28 -13.91
CA ARG A 17 2.25 3.55 -15.34
C ARG A 17 1.19 4.49 -15.93
N PHE A 18 -0.08 4.37 -15.52
CA PHE A 18 -1.17 5.25 -15.94
C PHE A 18 -1.28 6.55 -15.13
N GLY A 19 -0.36 6.80 -14.18
CA GLY A 19 -0.38 8.02 -13.37
C GLY A 19 -1.52 8.12 -12.36
N MET A 20 -2.20 7.00 -12.07
CA MET A 20 -3.32 6.96 -11.10
C MET A 20 -2.84 6.90 -9.66
N VAL A 21 -1.61 6.45 -9.44
CA VAL A 21 -0.96 6.41 -8.13
C VAL A 21 0.47 6.96 -8.24
N LYS A 22 1.00 7.42 -7.12
CA LYS A 22 2.39 7.87 -7.01
C LYS A 22 3.18 6.88 -6.17
N ARG A 23 4.26 6.32 -6.74
CA ARG A 23 5.23 5.58 -5.94
C ARG A 23 5.92 6.50 -4.93
N ILE A 24 5.90 6.10 -3.66
CA ILE A 24 6.55 6.79 -2.55
C ILE A 24 7.58 5.87 -1.89
N ARG A 25 8.59 6.46 -1.25
CA ARG A 25 9.65 5.74 -0.53
C ARG A 25 9.38 5.63 0.98
N SER A 26 8.57 6.53 1.52
CA SER A 26 8.14 6.56 2.91
C SER A 26 6.65 6.83 3.00
N ILE A 27 6.02 6.36 4.07
CA ILE A 27 4.58 6.51 4.32
C ILE A 27 4.35 7.90 4.93
N PRO A 28 3.57 8.79 4.29
CA PRO A 28 3.23 10.08 4.88
C PRO A 28 2.39 9.91 6.14
N ARG A 29 2.73 10.64 7.20
CA ARG A 29 1.93 10.67 8.46
C ARG A 29 0.50 11.15 8.27
N THR A 30 0.25 11.90 7.21
CA THR A 30 -1.07 12.41 6.84
C THR A 30 -1.90 11.41 6.04
N SER A 31 -1.38 10.21 5.76
CA SER A 31 -2.05 9.18 4.99
C SER A 31 -2.43 7.98 5.84
N ILE A 32 -3.49 7.29 5.42
CA ILE A 32 -3.88 6.00 5.99
C ILE A 32 -3.20 4.89 5.20
N LEU A 33 -2.40 4.07 5.88
CA LEU A 33 -1.88 2.83 5.31
C LEU A 33 -2.97 1.75 5.32
N LEU A 34 -3.27 1.17 4.17
CA LEU A 34 -4.10 -0.03 4.10
C LEU A 34 -3.33 -1.23 4.65
N ASP A 35 -3.87 -1.83 5.70
CA ASP A 35 -3.34 -3.03 6.36
C ASP A 35 -4.43 -4.11 6.40
N PRO A 36 -4.25 -5.26 5.73
CA PRO A 36 -5.24 -6.33 5.69
C PRO A 36 -5.45 -7.03 7.03
N PHE A 37 -4.60 -6.80 8.03
CA PHE A 37 -4.71 -7.36 9.37
C PHE A 37 -5.21 -6.34 10.41
N SER A 38 -5.56 -5.12 10.00
CA SER A 38 -6.11 -4.10 10.88
C SER A 38 -7.52 -4.47 11.37
N ASN A 39 -7.79 -4.20 12.64
CA ASN A 39 -9.14 -4.32 13.21
C ASN A 39 -10.05 -3.12 12.86
N SER A 40 -9.47 -2.05 12.31
CA SER A 40 -10.21 -0.84 11.93
C SER A 40 -10.60 -0.87 10.46
N ILE A 41 -11.89 -0.63 10.19
CA ILE A 41 -12.44 -0.61 8.83
C ILE A 41 -12.37 0.82 8.27
N LEU A 42 -11.83 0.97 7.06
CA LEU A 42 -11.83 2.23 6.34
C LEU A 42 -13.26 2.59 5.88
N SER A 43 -13.68 3.83 6.11
CA SER A 43 -15.01 4.34 5.76
C SER A 43 -14.92 5.61 4.90
N LYS A 44 -16.05 6.00 4.28
CA LYS A 44 -16.14 7.26 3.53
C LYS A 44 -15.95 8.51 4.40
N LYS A 45 -16.17 8.41 5.72
CA LYS A 45 -16.04 9.54 6.65
C LYS A 45 -14.58 9.96 6.84
N ASP A 46 -13.65 9.04 6.64
CA ASP A 46 -12.23 9.26 6.89
C ASP A 46 -11.57 10.20 5.87
N LYS A 47 -12.22 10.43 4.71
CA LYS A 47 -11.73 11.24 3.56
C LYS A 47 -10.19 11.21 3.39
N PRO A 48 -9.53 10.04 3.37
CA PRO A 48 -8.09 10.03 3.59
C PRO A 48 -7.30 10.13 2.29
N ILE A 49 -6.06 10.59 2.43
CA ILE A 49 -5.00 10.21 1.51
C ILE A 49 -4.67 8.75 1.80
N ILE A 50 -4.76 7.86 0.81
CA ILE A 50 -4.52 6.44 0.98
C ILE A 50 -3.09 6.09 0.54
N THR A 51 -2.39 5.36 1.39
CA THR A 51 -1.15 4.67 1.05
C THR A 51 -1.39 3.17 1.07
N ALA A 52 -0.90 2.46 0.06
CA ALA A 52 -0.98 1.01 0.00
C ALA A 52 0.43 0.40 -0.14
N LEU A 53 0.63 -0.74 0.50
CA LEU A 53 1.83 -1.56 0.31
C LEU A 53 1.57 -2.56 -0.82
N ASP A 54 2.43 -2.52 -1.83
CA ASP A 54 2.44 -3.49 -2.93
C ASP A 54 3.55 -4.53 -2.68
N CYS A 55 3.13 -5.73 -2.30
CA CYS A 55 3.95 -6.88 -1.95
C CYS A 55 3.22 -8.19 -2.30
N SER A 56 3.98 -9.28 -2.37
CA SER A 56 3.41 -10.62 -2.51
C SER A 56 2.74 -11.06 -1.21
N TRP A 57 1.67 -11.86 -1.32
CA TRP A 57 1.04 -12.51 -0.16
C TRP A 57 1.91 -13.60 0.47
N ASN A 58 2.95 -14.07 -0.22
CA ASN A 58 3.84 -15.12 0.28
C ASN A 58 4.66 -14.68 1.50
N ASN A 59 4.76 -13.37 1.77
CA ASN A 59 5.48 -12.87 2.94
C ASN A 59 4.71 -11.75 3.66
N PRO A 60 3.68 -12.08 4.46
CA PRO A 60 2.86 -11.09 5.17
C PRO A 60 3.59 -10.43 6.36
N SER A 61 4.81 -10.89 6.69
CA SER A 61 5.59 -10.37 7.84
C SER A 61 5.88 -8.87 7.76
N ILE A 62 5.83 -8.30 6.57
CA ILE A 62 6.03 -6.86 6.35
C ILE A 62 4.96 -5.98 7.01
N PHE A 63 3.77 -6.52 7.26
CA PHE A 63 2.73 -5.84 8.02
C PHE A 63 2.90 -6.00 9.54
N LYS A 64 3.67 -7.00 10.00
CA LYS A 64 3.86 -7.29 11.44
C LYS A 64 4.84 -6.33 12.11
N HIS A 65 5.85 -5.87 11.37
CA HIS A 65 6.65 -4.76 11.82
C HIS A 65 5.82 -3.51 11.62
N LYS A 66 5.28 -2.92 12.70
CA LYS A 66 4.61 -1.61 12.66
C LYS A 66 5.43 -0.68 11.78
N LEU A 67 5.02 -0.49 10.53
CA LEU A 67 5.69 0.37 9.57
C LEU A 67 5.57 1.77 10.16
N LYS A 68 6.60 2.20 10.88
CA LYS A 68 6.61 3.51 11.55
C LYS A 68 6.63 4.56 10.44
N GLY A 69 5.56 5.35 10.36
CA GLY A 69 5.54 6.60 9.60
C GLY A 69 6.33 7.72 10.27
#